data_AF-A0A4S4L793-F1
#
_entry.id   AF-A0A4S4L793-F1
#
_cell.length_a   1.000
_cell.length_b   1.000
_cell.length_c   1.000
_cell.angle_alpha   90.00
_cell.angle_beta   90.00
_cell.angle_gamma   90.00
#
_symmetry.space_group_name_H-M   'P 1'
#
loop_
_entity.id
_entity.type
_entity.pdbx_description
1 polymer ?
#
loop_
_entity_poly.entity_id
_entity_poly.type
_entity_poly.pdbx_seq_one_letter_code
_entity_poly.pdbx_strand_id
1 'polypeptide(L)'
;MSTPQTYTLPDTLRNWPWTRIISPYYRAAQAESVAWLESFKPFNPQAQIAFNKCDFSLVSALTFPKSNHFTLRSCCDLMHTFFTLDEHTDT
;
A
#
# COMPACT_ATOMS: atom_id res chain seq x y z
N MET A 1 16.18 -8.59 34.45
CA MET A 1 15.66 -8.33 33.10
C MET A 1 14.27 -7.71 33.26
N SER A 2 14.05 -6.49 32.76
CA SER A 2 12.71 -5.85 32.85
C SER A 2 11.76 -6.51 31.85
N THR A 3 10.52 -6.75 32.26
CA THR A 3 9.47 -7.22 31.36
C THR A 3 9.21 -6.17 30.27
N PRO A 4 9.15 -6.53 28.98
CA PRO A 4 8.80 -5.60 27.92
C PRO A 4 7.41 -4.99 28.16
N GLN A 5 7.29 -3.68 28.01
CA GLN A 5 6.00 -3.02 28.10
C GLN A 5 5.16 -3.35 26.87
N THR A 6 3.93 -3.83 27.06
CA THR A 6 2.99 -4.17 26.00
C THR A 6 1.74 -3.31 26.09
N TYR A 7 1.14 -3.05 24.93
CA TYR A 7 -0.09 -2.27 24.80
C TYR A 7 -1.06 -3.01 23.87
N THR A 8 -2.36 -2.90 24.15
CA THR A 8 -3.42 -3.40 23.26
C THR A 8 -4.00 -2.23 22.47
N LEU A 9 -3.95 -2.32 21.14
CA LEU A 9 -4.59 -1.31 20.28
C LEU A 9 -6.13 -1.40 20.43
N PRO A 10 -6.83 -0.26 20.56
CA PRO A 10 -8.28 -0.26 20.55
C PRO A 10 -8.82 -0.63 19.16
N ASP A 11 -10.05 -1.14 19.11
CA ASP A 11 -10.77 -1.35 17.86
C ASP A 11 -11.22 0.01 17.28
N THR A 12 -10.34 0.61 16.47
CA THR A 12 -10.55 1.95 15.89
C THR A 12 -11.65 1.99 14.84
N LEU A 13 -12.11 0.84 14.34
CA LEU A 13 -13.11 0.75 13.28
C LEU A 13 -14.51 0.34 13.78
N ARG A 14 -14.65 -0.01 15.06
CA ARG A 14 -15.92 -0.46 15.68
C ARG A 14 -17.13 0.41 15.30
N ASN A 15 -16.96 1.74 15.36
CA ASN A 15 -18.02 2.72 15.16
C ASN A 15 -17.77 3.57 13.89
N TRP A 16 -17.05 3.04 12.91
CA TRP A 16 -16.70 3.78 11.71
C TRP A 16 -17.96 4.12 10.89
N PRO A 17 -18.26 5.41 10.63
CA PRO A 17 -19.56 5.80 10.08
C PRO A 17 -19.65 5.61 8.56
N TRP A 18 -18.52 5.40 7.86
CA TRP A 18 -18.50 5.24 6.40
C TRP A 18 -18.46 3.79 5.98
N THR A 19 -19.27 3.43 4.99
CA THR A 19 -19.22 2.11 4.37
C THR A 19 -17.87 1.88 3.71
N ARG A 20 -17.24 0.73 4.00
CA ARG A 20 -16.02 0.32 3.32
C ARG A 20 -16.33 -0.09 1.88
N ILE A 21 -15.75 0.61 0.93
CA ILE A 21 -15.85 0.31 -0.51
C ILE A 21 -14.42 0.11 -1.03
N ILE A 22 -14.22 -0.91 -1.86
CA ILE A 22 -12.95 -1.17 -2.54
C ILE A 22 -13.23 -1.03 -4.04
N SER A 23 -12.32 -0.39 -4.77
CA SER A 23 -12.46 -0.28 -6.22
C SER A 23 -12.52 -1.66 -6.90
N PRO A 24 -13.44 -1.88 -7.87
CA PRO A 24 -13.47 -3.13 -8.64
C PRO A 24 -12.21 -3.33 -9.49
N TYR A 25 -11.45 -2.27 -9.75
CA TYR A 25 -10.23 -2.28 -10.56
C TYR A 25 -8.97 -2.62 -9.75
N TYR A 26 -9.09 -2.82 -8.43
CA TYR A 26 -7.96 -2.94 -7.51
C TYR A 26 -6.90 -3.95 -7.96
N ARG A 27 -7.27 -5.21 -8.20
CA ARG A 27 -6.29 -6.27 -8.52
C ARG A 27 -5.62 -6.04 -9.88
N ALA A 28 -6.35 -5.50 -10.85
CA ALA A 28 -5.78 -5.14 -12.15
C ALA A 28 -4.77 -4.00 -12.01
N ALA A 29 -5.20 -2.87 -11.41
CA ALA A 29 -4.33 -1.72 -11.19
C ALA A 29 -3.10 -2.05 -10.33
N GLN A 30 -3.24 -2.91 -9.32
CA GLN A 30 -2.13 -3.40 -8.50
C GLN A 30 -1.11 -4.16 -9.35
N ALA A 31 -1.55 -5.17 -10.11
CA ALA A 31 -0.65 -6.02 -10.87
C ALA A 31 0.16 -5.21 -11.89
N GLU A 32 -0.50 -4.29 -12.58
CA GLU A 32 0.19 -3.44 -13.53
C GLU A 32 1.14 -2.43 -12.83
N SER A 33 0.78 -1.94 -11.64
CA SER A 33 1.59 -0.98 -10.84
C SER A 33 2.85 -1.61 -10.29
N VAL A 34 2.71 -2.81 -9.72
CA VAL A 34 3.86 -3.60 -9.25
C VAL A 34 4.79 -3.90 -10.43
N ALA A 35 4.26 -4.39 -11.55
CA ALA A 35 5.09 -4.69 -12.72
C ALA A 35 5.84 -3.45 -13.27
N TRP A 36 5.19 -2.29 -13.26
CA TRP A 36 5.83 -1.03 -13.64
C TRP A 36 6.93 -0.64 -12.65
N LEU A 37 6.68 -0.67 -11.34
CA LEU A 37 7.68 -0.32 -10.33
C LEU A 37 8.89 -1.26 -10.39
N GLU A 38 8.67 -2.57 -10.46
CA GLU A 38 9.72 -3.58 -10.53
C GLU A 38 10.61 -3.45 -11.77
N SER A 39 10.09 -2.86 -12.87
CA SER A 39 10.88 -2.59 -14.07
C SER A 39 12.05 -1.63 -13.83
N PHE A 40 11.96 -0.77 -12.81
CA PHE A 40 13.03 0.15 -12.41
C PHE A 40 14.06 -0.50 -11.47
N LYS A 41 13.79 -1.71 -10.97
CA LYS A 41 14.62 -2.43 -9.99
C LYS A 41 14.98 -1.53 -8.79
N PRO A 42 13.99 -0.95 -8.08
CA PRO A 42 14.23 0.04 -7.03
C PRO A 42 14.93 -0.54 -5.79
N PHE A 43 14.90 -1.87 -5.63
CA PHE A 43 15.41 -2.56 -4.45
C PHE A 43 16.32 -3.73 -4.83
N ASN A 44 17.19 -4.12 -3.88
CA ASN A 44 17.85 -5.43 -3.95
C ASN A 44 16.83 -6.57 -3.73
N PRO A 45 17.15 -7.83 -4.06
CA PRO A 45 16.18 -8.93 -3.99
C PRO A 45 15.54 -9.13 -2.61
N GLN A 46 16.29 -8.91 -1.52
CA GLN A 46 15.77 -9.07 -0.16
C GLN A 46 14.77 -7.96 0.19
N ALA A 47 15.12 -6.71 -0.11
CA ALA A 47 14.25 -5.56 0.10
C ALA A 47 13.01 -5.61 -0.80
N GLN A 48 13.13 -6.06 -2.05
CA GLN A 48 11.98 -6.25 -2.95
C GLN A 48 10.98 -7.29 -2.38
N ILE A 49 11.47 -8.40 -1.82
CA ILE A 49 10.61 -9.41 -1.17
C ILE A 49 9.90 -8.81 0.04
N ALA A 50 10.58 -7.97 0.83
CA ALA A 50 9.95 -7.28 1.96
C ALA A 50 8.88 -6.29 1.49
N PHE A 51 9.21 -5.48 0.49
CA PHE A 51 8.31 -4.48 -0.09
C PHE A 51 7.05 -5.12 -0.69
N ASN A 52 7.20 -6.24 -1.42
CA ASN A 52 6.08 -6.95 -2.04
C ASN A 52 5.13 -7.63 -1.04
N LYS A 53 5.50 -7.76 0.24
CA LYS A 53 4.57 -8.21 1.29
C LYS A 53 3.59 -7.11 1.70
N CYS A 54 3.92 -5.85 1.43
CA CYS A 54 3.05 -4.72 1.65
C CYS A 54 2.09 -4.56 0.46
N ASP A 55 0.84 -4.20 0.74
CA ASP A 55 -0.18 -3.97 -0.30
C ASP A 55 -0.52 -2.49 -0.37
N PHE A 56 0.38 -1.69 -0.93
CA PHE A 56 0.20 -0.23 -1.04
C PHE A 56 -0.94 0.13 -2.00
N SER A 57 -1.22 -0.74 -2.96
CA SER A 57 -2.36 -0.58 -3.88
C SER A 57 -3.71 -0.70 -3.15
N LEU A 58 -3.80 -1.43 -2.04
CA LEU A 58 -5.01 -1.51 -1.22
C LEU A 58 -5.41 -0.14 -0.67
N VAL A 59 -4.41 0.66 -0.24
CA VAL A 59 -4.64 2.02 0.25
C VAL A 59 -5.26 2.87 -0.86
N SER A 60 -4.68 2.83 -2.06
CA SER A 60 -5.24 3.53 -3.23
C SER A 60 -6.66 3.06 -3.57
N ALA A 61 -6.93 1.76 -3.52
CA ALA A 61 -8.24 1.20 -3.82
C ALA A 61 -9.32 1.50 -2.78
N LEU A 62 -8.93 1.74 -1.52
CA LEU A 62 -9.82 2.16 -0.43
C LEU A 62 -10.03 3.67 -0.40
N THR A 63 -9.02 4.46 -0.78
CA THR A 63 -9.10 5.94 -0.80
C THR A 63 -9.81 6.45 -2.07
N PHE A 64 -9.62 5.78 -3.21
CA PHE A 64 -10.23 6.13 -4.49
C PHE A 64 -11.15 5.02 -5.03
N PRO A 65 -12.13 4.52 -4.25
CA PRO A 65 -12.87 3.30 -4.60
C PRO A 65 -13.80 3.48 -5.80
N LYS A 66 -14.18 4.72 -6.12
CA LYS A 66 -15.12 5.06 -7.21
C LYS A 66 -14.43 5.62 -8.44
N SER A 67 -13.10 5.71 -8.45
CA SER A 67 -12.38 6.22 -9.62
C SER A 67 -12.42 5.19 -10.76
N ASN A 68 -12.22 5.67 -11.99
CA ASN A 68 -11.99 4.77 -13.11
C ASN A 68 -10.63 4.06 -12.98
N HIS A 69 -10.40 3.05 -13.82
CA HIS A 69 -9.18 2.25 -13.83
C HIS A 69 -7.91 3.10 -13.97
N PHE A 70 -7.90 4.04 -14.92
CA PHE A 70 -6.75 4.91 -15.19
C PHE A 70 -6.34 5.71 -13.95
N THR A 71 -7.29 6.41 -13.32
CA THR A 71 -7.04 7.18 -12.11
C THR A 71 -6.59 6.29 -10.95
N LEU A 72 -7.23 5.14 -10.75
CA LEU A 72 -6.82 4.23 -9.69
C LEU A 72 -5.39 3.75 -9.90
N ARG A 73 -5.06 3.39 -11.14
CA ARG A 73 -3.73 2.92 -11.50
C ARG A 73 -2.66 3.97 -11.23
N SER A 74 -2.91 5.24 -11.62
CA SER A 74 -2.03 6.36 -11.26
C SER A 74 -1.87 6.53 -9.75
N CYS A 75 -2.94 6.35 -8.97
CA CYS A 75 -2.85 6.38 -7.50
C CYS A 75 -2.01 5.23 -6.93
N CYS A 76 -2.09 4.03 -7.50
CA CYS A 76 -1.22 2.90 -7.12
C CYS A 76 0.24 3.24 -7.39
N ASP A 77 0.56 3.81 -8.56
CA ASP A 77 1.94 4.20 -8.91
C ASP A 77 2.47 5.26 -7.95
N LEU A 78 1.63 6.24 -7.62
CA LEU A 78 1.99 7.29 -6.66
C LEU A 78 2.28 6.71 -5.28
N MET A 79 1.43 5.82 -4.76
CA MET A 79 1.64 5.20 -3.44
C MET A 79 2.90 4.34 -3.42
N HIS A 80 3.10 3.48 -4.42
CA HIS A 80 4.32 2.70 -4.51
C HIS A 80 5.57 3.58 -4.56
N THR A 81 5.52 4.70 -5.29
CA THR A 81 6.62 5.66 -5.37
C THR A 81 6.88 6.33 -4.02
N PHE A 82 5.84 6.77 -3.30
CA PHE A 82 6.01 7.37 -1.97
C PHE A 82 6.68 6.43 -0.99
N PHE A 83 6.23 5.18 -0.88
CA PHE A 83 6.85 4.20 0.01
C PHE A 83 8.25 3.77 -0.45
N THR A 84 8.51 3.80 -1.76
CA THR A 84 9.88 3.59 -2.26
C THR A 84 10.80 4.72 -1.82
N LEU A 85 10.36 5.97 -1.94
CA LEU A 85 11.15 7.13 -1.52
C LEU A 85 11.37 7.15 0.00
N ASP A 86 10.33 6.87 0.79
CA ASP A 86 10.37 6.77 2.25
C ASP A 86 11.48 5.81 2.71
N GLU A 87 11.50 4.59 2.16
CA GLU A 87 12.53 3.58 2.44
C GLU A 87 13.95 4.07 2.09
N HIS A 88 14.13 4.77 0.97
CA HIS A 88 15.42 5.32 0.54
C HIS A 88 15.85 6.56 1.33
N THR A 89 14.94 7.26 1.99
CA THR A 89 15.28 8.46 2.80
C THR A 89 15.43 8.17 4.28
N ASP A 90 14.80 7.10 4.78
CA ASP A 90 14.90 6.66 6.18
C ASP A 90 16.12 5.76 6.46
N THR A 91 16.86 5.37 5.41
CA THR A 91 18.15 4.65 5.50
C THR A 91 19.36 5.58 5.50
#